data_AF-A0A843UR67-F1
#
_entry.id   AF-A0A843UR67-F1
#
_cell.length_a   1.000
_cell.length_b   1.000
_cell.length_c   1.000
_cell.angle_alpha   90.00
_cell.angle_beta   90.00
_cell.angle_gamma   90.00
#
_symmetry.space_group_name_H-M   'P 1'
#
loop_
_entity.id
_entity.type
_entity.pdbx_description
1 polymer ?
#
loop_
_entity_poly.entity_id
_entity_poly.type
_entity_poly.pdbx_seq_one_letter_code
_entity_poly.pdbx_strand_id
1 'polypeptide(L)'
;MSLAIGERSRCSRDMLDEDEVVEEEEGEDWKDSKKLHLGPQVPLKQQLEKDKGDESLRRWKERLLGSVDLDSVGEHLEAEVKILSLSILSPGRPDIVLKLPAATKSKGPWFTLKEGSPYRLKFSFFVRNNIVSGLRYTNTVWKAGIKVDSKKEMLGTFSPQLEPYICEMHEETTPSGIFVRGSYSARSRLIDDDGNRYLEINYAFDIRKDWVLPAS
;
A
#
# COMPACT_ATOMS: atom_id res chain seq x y z
N MET A 1 20.40 9.71 30.09
CA MET A 1 19.94 8.63 29.20
C MET A 1 18.77 9.17 28.42
N SER A 2 18.96 9.45 27.12
CA SER A 2 17.88 9.94 26.25
C SER A 2 16.99 8.79 25.81
N LEU A 3 15.68 8.90 26.03
CA LEU A 3 14.69 8.19 25.23
C LEU A 3 14.34 9.08 24.04
N ALA A 4 14.81 8.70 22.86
CA ALA A 4 14.28 9.21 21.60
C ALA A 4 12.98 8.45 21.29
N ILE A 5 11.85 9.13 21.34
CA ILE A 5 10.57 8.62 20.87
C ILE A 5 10.47 9.04 19.40
N GLY A 6 10.88 8.15 18.49
CA GLY A 6 10.64 8.33 17.06
C GLY A 6 9.15 8.11 16.79
N GLU A 7 8.44 9.17 16.43
CA GLU A 7 7.04 9.09 15.99
C GLU A 7 6.98 8.29 14.69
N ARG A 8 6.39 7.08 14.77
CA ARG A 8 6.02 6.31 13.58
C ARG A 8 4.94 7.08 12.84
N SER A 9 5.21 7.52 11.62
CA SER A 9 4.19 8.10 10.75
C SER A 9 3.10 7.06 10.49
N ARG A 10 1.94 7.21 11.15
CA ARG A 10 0.71 6.48 10.85
C ARG A 10 -0.03 7.26 9.78
N CYS A 11 -0.34 6.59 8.68
CA CYS A 11 -1.29 7.12 7.71
C CYS A 11 -2.71 6.80 8.22
N SER A 12 -3.31 7.69 9.00
CA SER A 12 -4.76 7.66 9.25
C SER A 12 -5.33 9.05 8.98
N ARG A 13 -6.24 9.13 8.02
CA ARG A 13 -7.19 10.23 7.89
C ARG A 13 -8.55 9.61 7.61
N ASP A 14 -9.52 9.95 8.46
CA ASP A 14 -10.90 9.48 8.38
C ASP A 14 -11.53 9.88 7.03
N MET A 15 -12.25 8.95 6.39
CA MET A 15 -13.14 9.22 5.26
C MET A 15 -14.54 8.68 5.57
N LEU A 16 -15.54 9.45 5.16
CA LEU A 16 -16.97 9.18 5.32
C LEU A 16 -17.44 8.17 4.26
N ASP A 17 -18.28 7.23 4.71
CA ASP A 17 -18.95 6.20 3.91
C ASP A 17 -19.94 6.80 2.91
N GLU A 18 -19.79 6.45 1.62
CA GLU A 18 -20.89 6.43 0.65
C GLU A 18 -20.78 5.14 -0.17
N ASP A 19 -21.64 4.16 0.17
CA ASP A 19 -21.82 2.92 -0.57
C ASP A 19 -22.60 3.18 -1.88
N GLU A 20 -21.95 3.00 -3.03
CA GLU A 20 -22.65 2.79 -4.29
C GLU A 20 -21.99 1.63 -5.06
N VAL A 21 -22.77 0.56 -5.28
CA VAL A 21 -22.32 -0.67 -5.93
C VAL A 21 -22.44 -0.48 -7.45
N VAL A 22 -21.30 -0.44 -8.15
CA VAL A 22 -21.26 -0.47 -9.62
C VAL A 22 -20.57 -1.75 -10.09
N GLU A 23 -21.31 -2.57 -10.83
CA GLU A 23 -20.77 -3.70 -11.59
C GLU A 23 -20.04 -3.16 -12.83
N GLU A 24 -18.74 -3.38 -12.94
CA GLU A 24 -17.99 -3.15 -14.19
C GLU A 24 -17.10 -4.35 -14.51
N GLU A 25 -17.36 -4.90 -15.71
CA GLU A 25 -16.48 -5.80 -16.46
C GLU A 25 -15.18 -5.09 -16.87
N GLU A 26 -14.12 -5.87 -17.13
CA GLU A 26 -12.78 -5.36 -17.40
C GLU A 26 -12.73 -4.40 -18.60
N GLY A 27 -12.48 -3.14 -18.30
CA GLY A 27 -12.11 -2.09 -19.24
C GLY A 27 -11.43 -0.96 -18.47
N GLU A 28 -10.43 -0.34 -19.07
CA GLU A 28 -9.77 0.86 -18.56
C GLU A 28 -10.79 1.99 -18.32
N ASP A 29 -11.36 2.14 -17.13
CA ASP A 29 -12.02 3.41 -16.79
C ASP A 29 -12.00 3.71 -15.28
N TRP A 30 -11.02 4.53 -14.91
CA TRP A 30 -11.33 5.68 -14.07
C TRP A 30 -11.41 6.89 -14.99
N LYS A 31 -12.47 6.97 -15.81
CA LYS A 31 -12.99 8.24 -16.29
C LYS A 31 -14.20 8.61 -15.44
N ASP A 32 -13.95 9.05 -14.20
CA ASP A 32 -14.79 10.13 -13.61
C ASP A 32 -14.27 10.74 -12.29
N SER A 33 -13.04 10.43 -11.89
CA SER A 33 -12.16 11.33 -11.14
C SER A 33 -11.59 12.45 -12.00
N LYS A 34 -11.99 13.74 -11.94
CA LYS A 34 -11.34 14.83 -12.70
C LYS A 34 -9.85 14.55 -12.92
N LYS A 35 -9.44 14.24 -14.16
CA LYS A 35 -8.05 13.85 -14.46
C LYS A 35 -7.14 14.98 -13.99
N LEU A 36 -6.51 14.79 -12.84
CA LEU A 36 -5.61 15.78 -12.28
C LEU A 36 -4.48 15.92 -13.28
N HIS A 37 -4.39 17.09 -13.90
CA HIS A 37 -3.29 17.40 -14.81
C HIS A 37 -2.07 17.66 -13.95
N LEU A 38 -1.25 16.62 -13.75
CA LEU A 38 0.03 16.75 -13.10
C LEU A 38 0.96 17.62 -13.96
N GLY A 39 1.77 18.43 -13.30
CA GLY A 39 2.86 19.15 -13.96
C GLY A 39 3.93 18.17 -14.48
N PRO A 40 4.88 18.64 -15.29
CA PRO A 40 5.98 17.80 -15.75
C PRO A 40 6.75 17.25 -14.54
N GLN A 41 7.11 15.96 -14.62
CA GLN A 41 7.95 15.34 -13.60
C GLN A 41 9.34 16.00 -13.62
N VAL A 42 9.91 16.23 -12.43
CA VAL A 42 11.23 16.85 -12.25
C VAL A 42 12.01 16.02 -11.23
N PRO A 43 13.32 15.79 -11.43
CA PRO A 43 14.14 15.14 -10.42
C PRO A 43 14.14 15.92 -9.11
N LEU A 44 13.98 15.22 -7.99
CA LEU A 44 13.91 15.83 -6.66
C LEU A 44 15.12 16.73 -6.36
N LYS A 45 16.32 16.27 -6.72
CA LYS A 45 17.57 17.04 -6.53
C LYS A 45 17.52 18.38 -7.24
N GLN A 46 17.10 18.40 -8.50
CA GLN A 46 16.97 19.64 -9.27
C GLN A 46 15.95 20.60 -8.63
N GLN A 47 14.85 20.06 -8.10
CA GLN A 47 13.84 20.87 -7.41
C GLN A 47 14.40 21.47 -6.12
N LEU A 48 15.21 20.73 -5.37
CA LEU A 48 15.83 21.22 -4.13
C LEU A 48 16.92 22.27 -4.41
N GLU A 49 17.69 22.10 -5.49
CA GLU A 49 18.74 23.06 -5.90
C GLU A 49 18.16 24.39 -6.39
N LYS A 50 17.06 24.37 -7.14
CA LYS A 50 16.40 25.59 -7.63
C LYS A 50 15.99 26.55 -6.51
N ASP A 51 15.55 26.00 -5.38
CA ASP A 51 15.02 26.78 -4.27
C ASP A 51 16.06 27.02 -3.14
N LYS A 52 17.34 26.73 -3.41
CA LYS A 52 18.43 26.88 -2.43
C LYS A 52 18.61 28.31 -1.93
N GLY A 53 18.28 29.30 -2.77
CA GLY A 53 18.37 30.73 -2.45
C GLY A 53 17.19 31.26 -1.63
N ASP A 54 16.11 30.49 -1.46
CA ASP A 54 14.91 30.90 -0.73
C ASP A 54 14.82 30.16 0.60
N GLU A 55 15.06 30.89 1.69
CA GLU A 55 15.02 30.31 3.04
C GLU A 55 13.63 29.77 3.41
N SER A 56 12.57 30.44 2.98
CA SER A 56 11.19 30.07 3.31
C SER A 56 10.79 28.77 2.64
N LEU A 57 11.11 28.62 1.33
CA LEU A 57 10.87 27.40 0.58
C LEU A 57 11.72 26.25 1.09
N ARG A 58 12.99 26.50 1.43
CA ARG A 58 13.87 25.48 2.00
C ARG A 58 13.33 24.91 3.30
N ARG A 59 12.91 25.76 4.25
CA ARG A 59 12.33 25.33 5.52
C ARG A 59 11.01 24.60 5.32
N TRP A 60 10.18 25.05 4.39
CA TRP A 60 8.93 24.37 4.05
C TRP A 60 9.15 22.97 3.49
N LYS A 61 10.11 22.79 2.57
CA LYS A 61 10.45 21.47 2.01
C LYS A 61 11.07 20.54 3.03
N GLU A 62 11.97 21.03 3.87
CA GLU A 62 12.57 20.25 4.95
C GLU A 62 11.48 19.71 5.91
N ARG A 63 10.44 20.52 6.20
CA ARG A 63 9.30 20.07 7.00
C ARG A 63 8.46 18.99 6.32
N LEU A 64 8.34 19.01 4.99
CA LEU A 64 7.53 18.05 4.24
C LEU A 64 8.27 16.74 3.94
N LEU A 65 9.51 16.85 3.50
CA LEU A 65 10.29 15.72 2.99
C LEU A 65 11.17 15.08 4.07
N GLY A 66 11.33 15.76 5.20
CA GLY A 66 12.31 15.42 6.22
C GLY A 66 13.74 15.72 5.75
N SER A 67 14.71 15.07 6.39
CA SER A 67 16.11 15.13 5.95
C SER A 67 16.30 14.16 4.78
N VAL A 68 16.26 14.68 3.56
CA VAL A 68 16.55 13.92 2.35
C VAL A 68 18.04 14.00 2.07
N ASP A 69 18.70 12.84 1.97
CA ASP A 69 20.10 12.76 1.54
C ASP A 69 20.19 13.01 0.03
N LEU A 70 20.61 14.21 -0.35
CA LEU A 70 20.76 14.64 -1.74
C LEU A 70 21.74 13.77 -2.55
N ASP A 71 22.74 13.20 -1.88
CA ASP A 71 23.73 12.34 -2.55
C ASP A 71 23.14 10.98 -2.89
N SER A 72 22.15 10.51 -2.10
CA SER A 72 21.44 9.25 -2.33
C SER A 72 20.36 9.31 -3.42
N VAL A 73 19.80 10.49 -3.69
CA VAL A 73 18.66 10.70 -4.60
C VAL A 73 19.10 10.86 -6.06
N GLY A 74 20.28 11.42 -6.31
CA GLY A 74 20.82 11.60 -7.66
C GLY A 74 19.95 12.49 -8.56
N GLU A 75 20.09 12.36 -9.88
CA GLU A 75 19.31 13.09 -10.90
C GLU A 75 18.21 12.23 -11.55
N HIS A 76 17.74 11.21 -10.82
CA HIS A 76 16.75 10.27 -11.33
C HIS A 76 15.37 10.92 -11.46
N LEU A 77 14.76 10.76 -12.63
CA LEU A 77 13.41 11.26 -12.91
C LEU A 77 12.35 10.35 -12.27
N GLU A 78 12.55 9.04 -12.35
CA GLU A 78 11.62 8.03 -11.83
C GLU A 78 11.91 7.69 -10.36
N ALA A 79 10.85 7.50 -9.58
CA ALA A 79 10.95 6.99 -8.22
C ALA A 79 11.15 5.47 -8.23
N GLU A 80 11.84 4.95 -7.21
CA GLU A 80 11.94 3.51 -6.99
C GLU A 80 11.21 3.16 -5.68
N VAL A 81 10.29 2.20 -5.76
CA VAL A 81 9.61 1.65 -4.58
C VAL A 81 9.92 0.18 -4.43
N LYS A 82 10.54 -0.18 -3.31
CA LYS A 82 10.84 -1.57 -2.96
C LYS A 82 9.90 -2.05 -1.87
N ILE A 83 8.89 -2.84 -2.25
CA ILE A 83 7.98 -3.47 -1.29
C ILE A 83 8.68 -4.61 -0.55
N LEU A 84 8.71 -4.52 0.78
CA LEU A 84 9.35 -5.51 1.67
C LEU A 84 8.35 -6.56 2.13
N SER A 85 7.15 -6.14 2.52
CA SER A 85 6.14 -7.06 3.03
C SER A 85 4.72 -6.48 2.98
N LEU A 86 3.76 -7.39 2.83
CA LEU A 86 2.36 -7.20 3.19
C LEU A 86 2.09 -8.00 4.46
N SER A 87 1.60 -7.37 5.52
CA SER A 87 1.21 -8.06 6.76
C SER A 87 -0.28 -7.93 7.00
N ILE A 88 -0.87 -8.98 7.55
CA ILE A 88 -2.26 -9.00 7.99
C ILE A 88 -2.26 -9.03 9.50
N LEU A 89 -2.75 -7.95 10.10
CA LEU A 89 -2.82 -7.75 11.54
C LEU A 89 -4.21 -8.17 11.98
N SER A 90 -4.30 -9.13 12.89
CA SER A 90 -5.57 -9.54 13.50
C SER A 90 -5.43 -9.50 15.02
N PRO A 91 -6.37 -8.87 15.75
CA PRO A 91 -6.30 -8.80 17.20
C PRO A 91 -6.16 -10.17 17.86
N GLY A 92 -5.32 -10.25 18.90
CA GLY A 92 -5.16 -11.45 19.72
C GLY A 92 -4.33 -12.57 19.09
N ARG A 93 -3.61 -12.33 17.98
CA ARG A 93 -2.66 -13.30 17.39
C ARG A 93 -1.46 -12.61 16.73
N PRO A 94 -0.38 -13.36 16.46
CA PRO A 94 0.74 -12.84 15.68
C PRO A 94 0.31 -12.45 14.25
N ASP A 95 0.93 -11.39 13.73
CA ASP A 95 0.73 -10.92 12.35
C ASP A 95 1.06 -12.04 11.35
N ILE A 96 0.23 -12.18 10.31
CA ILE A 96 0.60 -12.97 9.13
C ILE A 96 1.50 -12.07 8.27
N VAL A 97 2.80 -12.35 8.22
CA VAL A 97 3.77 -11.54 7.47
C VAL A 97 4.13 -12.21 6.15
N LEU A 98 3.76 -11.57 5.04
CA LEU A 98 4.03 -12.02 3.68
C LEU A 98 5.19 -11.20 3.09
N LYS A 99 6.38 -11.80 3.05
CA LYS A 99 7.57 -11.15 2.47
C LYS A 99 7.44 -11.02 0.96
N LEU A 100 7.85 -9.87 0.43
CA LEU A 100 7.81 -9.52 -0.99
C LEU A 100 9.23 -9.23 -1.52
N PRO A 101 9.55 -9.58 -2.79
CA PRO A 101 8.68 -10.30 -3.73
C PRO A 101 8.43 -11.75 -3.29
N ALA A 102 7.21 -12.24 -3.49
CA ALA A 102 6.79 -13.53 -2.98
C ALA A 102 7.48 -14.67 -3.77
N ALA A 103 7.98 -15.68 -3.07
CA ALA A 103 8.50 -16.91 -3.67
C ALA A 103 7.35 -17.86 -4.06
N THR A 104 6.43 -17.42 -4.93
CA THR A 104 5.23 -18.20 -5.26
C THR A 104 5.57 -19.43 -6.11
N LYS A 105 5.85 -20.56 -5.45
CA LYS A 105 5.95 -21.90 -6.08
C LYS A 105 4.98 -22.94 -5.50
N SER A 106 4.18 -22.59 -4.49
CA SER A 106 3.26 -23.51 -3.84
C SER A 106 1.87 -23.49 -4.48
N LYS A 107 1.28 -24.67 -4.70
CA LYS A 107 -0.08 -24.85 -5.26
C LYS A 107 -1.23 -24.50 -4.29
N GLY A 108 -0.93 -24.12 -3.05
CA GLY A 108 -1.91 -23.89 -1.98
C GLY A 108 -2.18 -22.41 -1.68
N PRO A 109 -3.11 -22.12 -0.77
CA PRO A 109 -3.39 -20.75 -0.32
C PRO A 109 -2.14 -20.15 0.33
N TRP A 110 -1.90 -18.86 0.08
CA TRP A 110 -0.78 -18.11 0.63
C TRP A 110 -0.97 -17.84 2.13
N PHE A 111 -2.22 -17.70 2.57
CA PHE A 111 -2.60 -17.58 3.98
C PHE A 111 -4.06 -18.02 4.19
N THR A 112 -4.47 -18.08 5.46
CA THR A 112 -5.84 -18.41 5.86
C THR A 112 -6.34 -17.40 6.89
N LEU A 113 -7.57 -16.91 6.68
CA LEU A 113 -8.28 -16.02 7.59
C LEU A 113 -9.43 -16.74 8.30
N LYS A 114 -9.69 -16.34 9.54
CA LYS A 114 -10.91 -16.74 10.26
C LYS A 114 -12.06 -15.86 9.81
N GLU A 115 -13.22 -16.44 9.54
CA GLU A 115 -14.45 -15.71 9.21
C GLU A 115 -14.90 -14.78 10.35
N GLY A 116 -15.52 -13.65 10.02
CA GLY A 116 -16.02 -12.69 11.01
C GLY A 116 -14.93 -12.08 11.91
N SER A 117 -13.66 -12.19 11.52
CA SER A 117 -12.54 -11.62 12.27
C SER A 117 -12.12 -10.26 11.70
N PRO A 118 -11.84 -9.26 12.57
CA PRO A 118 -11.29 -7.99 12.15
C PRO A 118 -9.82 -8.16 11.74
N TYR A 119 -9.41 -7.40 10.74
CA TYR A 119 -8.04 -7.33 10.29
C TYR A 119 -7.66 -5.96 9.74
N ARG A 120 -6.36 -5.68 9.71
CA ARG A 120 -5.78 -4.54 8.97
C ARG A 120 -4.67 -5.04 8.06
N LEU A 121 -4.54 -4.42 6.90
CA LEU A 121 -3.38 -4.63 6.04
C LEU A 121 -2.29 -3.63 6.41
N LYS A 122 -1.04 -4.10 6.41
CA LYS A 122 0.14 -3.27 6.67
C LYS A 122 1.20 -3.50 5.61
N PHE A 123 1.49 -2.47 4.84
CA PHE A 123 2.60 -2.46 3.88
C PHE A 123 3.87 -1.92 4.55
N SER A 124 5.00 -2.54 4.22
CA SER A 124 6.32 -1.96 4.50
C SER A 124 7.14 -1.90 3.22
N PHE A 125 7.70 -0.73 2.92
CA PHE A 125 8.42 -0.47 1.68
C PHE A 125 9.44 0.67 1.81
N PHE A 126 10.46 0.65 0.95
CA PHE A 126 11.36 1.78 0.76
C PHE A 126 10.94 2.62 -0.44
N VAL A 127 11.23 3.92 -0.36
CA VAL A 127 11.18 4.86 -1.48
C VAL A 127 12.58 5.43 -1.69
N ARG A 128 13.03 5.49 -2.94
CA ARG A 128 14.33 6.03 -3.36
C ARG A 128 14.16 6.89 -4.61
N ASN A 129 15.23 7.63 -4.94
CA ASN A 129 15.44 8.36 -6.20
C ASN A 129 14.53 9.58 -6.41
N ASN A 130 13.21 9.46 -6.23
CA ASN A 130 12.28 10.59 -6.37
C ASN A 130 11.04 10.42 -5.48
N ILE A 131 10.22 11.47 -5.40
CA ILE A 131 8.93 11.46 -4.69
C ILE A 131 7.95 10.58 -5.46
N VAL A 132 7.27 9.69 -4.75
CA VAL A 132 6.14 8.91 -5.27
C VAL A 132 4.86 9.67 -4.96
N SER A 133 4.15 10.15 -5.97
CA SER A 133 2.94 10.94 -5.80
C SER A 133 1.69 10.10 -5.99
N GLY A 134 0.79 10.11 -5.01
CA GLY A 134 -0.51 9.43 -5.14
C GLY A 134 -0.41 7.90 -5.24
N LEU A 135 0.49 7.29 -4.47
CA LEU A 135 0.59 5.83 -4.38
C LEU A 135 -0.75 5.27 -3.92
N ARG A 136 -1.30 4.36 -4.73
CA ARG A 136 -2.63 3.78 -4.56
C ARG A 136 -2.54 2.27 -4.50
N TYR A 137 -3.21 1.70 -3.50
CA TYR A 137 -3.46 0.27 -3.41
C TYR A 137 -4.77 -0.07 -4.12
N THR A 138 -4.74 -1.14 -4.93
CA THR A 138 -5.96 -1.77 -5.45
C THR A 138 -5.93 -3.24 -5.16
N ASN A 139 -7.07 -3.78 -4.73
CA ASN A 139 -7.27 -5.21 -4.53
C ASN A 139 -8.54 -5.63 -5.24
N THR A 140 -8.52 -6.79 -5.85
CA THR A 140 -9.72 -7.42 -6.38
C THR A 140 -9.73 -8.85 -5.92
N VAL A 141 -10.89 -9.33 -5.46
CA VAL A 141 -11.05 -10.65 -4.86
C VAL A 141 -12.13 -11.40 -5.62
N TRP A 142 -11.84 -12.67 -5.92
CA TRP A 142 -12.73 -13.59 -6.60
C TRP A 142 -12.96 -14.85 -5.77
N LYS A 143 -14.16 -15.40 -5.87
CA LYS A 143 -14.54 -16.71 -5.32
C LYS A 143 -15.11 -17.56 -6.44
N ALA A 144 -14.53 -18.74 -6.66
CA ALA A 144 -14.91 -19.63 -7.76
C ALA A 144 -14.97 -18.93 -9.14
N GLY A 145 -14.03 -18.00 -9.40
CA GLY A 145 -13.95 -17.23 -10.64
C GLY A 145 -14.87 -16.00 -10.70
N ILE A 146 -15.80 -15.83 -9.77
CA ILE A 146 -16.71 -14.67 -9.71
C ILE A 146 -16.08 -13.58 -8.85
N LYS A 147 -16.05 -12.34 -9.34
CA LYS A 147 -15.58 -11.17 -8.56
C LYS A 147 -16.55 -10.92 -7.41
N VAL A 148 -16.05 -10.91 -6.19
CA VAL A 148 -16.86 -10.74 -4.97
C VAL A 148 -16.51 -9.49 -4.17
N ASP A 149 -15.34 -8.90 -4.41
CA ASP A 149 -14.92 -7.65 -3.78
C ASP A 149 -13.89 -6.91 -4.65
N SER A 150 -13.85 -5.60 -4.54
CA SER A 150 -12.91 -4.73 -5.23
C SER A 150 -12.67 -3.45 -4.43
N LYS A 151 -11.44 -3.30 -3.94
CA LYS A 151 -11.02 -2.18 -3.11
C LYS A 151 -10.00 -1.30 -3.82
N LYS A 152 -10.12 0.01 -3.64
CA LYS A 152 -9.13 1.01 -4.07
C LYS A 152 -8.90 1.98 -2.91
N GLU A 153 -7.64 2.18 -2.50
CA GLU A 153 -7.30 3.04 -1.37
C GLU A 153 -6.06 3.88 -1.70
N MET A 154 -6.16 5.20 -1.48
CA MET A 154 -5.05 6.14 -1.65
C MET A 154 -4.15 6.06 -0.42
N LEU A 155 -2.90 5.62 -0.61
CA LEU A 155 -1.91 5.54 0.48
C LEU A 155 -1.20 6.87 0.69
N GLY A 156 -1.07 7.69 -0.37
CA GLY A 156 -0.57 9.06 -0.30
C GLY A 156 0.72 9.31 -1.08
N THR A 157 1.47 10.32 -0.64
CA THR A 157 2.72 10.76 -1.27
C THR A 157 3.90 10.46 -0.35
N PHE A 158 4.99 9.92 -0.91
CA PHE A 158 6.12 9.41 -0.15
C PHE A 158 7.43 9.97 -0.72
N SER A 159 8.29 10.52 0.16
CA SER A 159 9.62 11.01 -0.20
C SER A 159 10.66 9.89 -0.09
N PRO A 160 11.83 10.03 -0.73
CA PRO A 160 12.96 9.15 -0.46
C PRO A 160 13.43 9.27 1.00
N GLN A 161 13.66 8.14 1.67
CA GLN A 161 14.23 8.09 3.03
C GLN A 161 14.96 6.76 3.31
N LEU A 162 15.81 6.75 4.34
CA LEU A 162 16.63 5.58 4.70
C LEU A 162 15.82 4.49 5.41
N GLU A 163 14.81 4.87 6.17
CA GLU A 163 13.92 3.96 6.89
C GLU A 163 12.72 3.53 6.03
N PRO A 164 12.22 2.30 6.18
CA PRO A 164 11.05 1.88 5.44
C PRO A 164 9.80 2.59 5.96
N TYR A 165 8.92 2.98 5.04
CA TYR A 165 7.57 3.39 5.39
C TYR A 165 6.78 2.20 5.94
N ILE A 166 5.84 2.51 6.84
CA ILE A 166 4.84 1.57 7.36
C ILE A 166 3.48 2.20 7.11
N CYS A 167 2.69 1.59 6.22
CA CYS A 167 1.35 2.05 5.91
C CYS A 167 0.36 0.99 6.41
N GLU A 168 -0.40 1.33 7.45
CA GLU A 168 -1.50 0.51 7.96
C GLU A 168 -2.81 1.06 7.39
N MET A 169 -3.57 0.19 6.73
CA MET A 169 -4.86 0.51 6.15
C MET A 169 -5.97 0.43 7.22
N HIS A 170 -7.15 0.92 6.88
CA HIS A 170 -8.31 0.83 7.76
C HIS A 170 -8.66 -0.62 8.11
N GLU A 171 -9.33 -0.77 9.25
CA GLU A 171 -9.80 -2.06 9.73
C GLU A 171 -10.97 -2.56 8.89
N GLU A 172 -10.90 -3.83 8.53
CA GLU A 172 -11.95 -4.54 7.81
C GLU A 172 -12.36 -5.78 8.60
N THR A 173 -13.53 -6.33 8.30
CA THR A 173 -13.99 -7.59 8.88
C THR A 173 -14.19 -8.60 7.77
N THR A 174 -13.55 -9.76 7.90
CA THR A 174 -13.78 -10.88 6.98
C THR A 174 -15.25 -11.31 6.99
N PRO A 175 -15.81 -11.73 5.84
CA PRO A 175 -17.20 -12.17 5.80
C PRO A 175 -17.40 -13.40 6.71
N SER A 176 -18.63 -13.59 7.20
CA SER A 176 -19.00 -14.71 8.08
C SER A 176 -20.13 -15.56 7.52
N GLY A 177 -20.07 -16.88 7.72
CA GLY A 177 -21.14 -17.81 7.34
C GLY A 177 -20.64 -19.01 6.54
N ILE A 178 -21.41 -20.09 6.53
CA ILE A 178 -21.02 -21.35 5.87
C ILE A 178 -20.70 -21.14 4.39
N PHE A 179 -21.43 -20.26 3.71
CA PHE A 179 -21.27 -19.99 2.27
C PHE A 179 -20.06 -19.11 1.91
N VAL A 180 -19.44 -18.42 2.86
CA VAL A 180 -18.25 -17.59 2.58
C VAL A 180 -16.94 -18.32 2.93
N ARG A 181 -17.03 -19.46 3.60
CA ARG A 181 -15.85 -20.30 3.82
C ARG A 181 -15.39 -20.91 2.49
N GLY A 182 -14.08 -21.13 2.37
CA GLY A 182 -13.46 -21.73 1.20
C GLY A 182 -12.34 -20.87 0.62
N SER A 183 -11.93 -21.22 -0.60
CA SER A 183 -10.78 -20.59 -1.27
C SER A 183 -11.20 -19.40 -2.15
N TYR A 184 -10.34 -18.40 -2.11
CA TYR A 184 -10.43 -17.15 -2.84
C TYR A 184 -9.15 -16.94 -3.64
N SER A 185 -9.26 -16.25 -4.76
CA SER A 185 -8.12 -15.67 -5.47
C SER A 185 -8.20 -14.16 -5.38
N ALA A 186 -7.06 -13.48 -5.36
CA ALA A 186 -6.98 -12.04 -5.35
C ALA A 186 -5.81 -11.52 -6.17
N ARG A 187 -5.96 -10.28 -6.63
CA ARG A 187 -4.97 -9.52 -7.38
C ARG A 187 -4.79 -8.19 -6.68
N SER A 188 -3.60 -7.97 -6.14
CA SER A 188 -3.22 -6.73 -5.49
C SER A 188 -2.23 -5.95 -6.35
N ARG A 189 -2.41 -4.64 -6.44
CA ARG A 189 -1.49 -3.73 -7.14
C ARG A 189 -1.18 -2.47 -6.33
N LEU A 190 0.04 -1.95 -6.48
CA LEU A 190 0.45 -0.63 -6.03
C LEU A 190 0.89 0.20 -7.25
N ILE A 191 0.19 1.30 -7.49
CA ILE A 191 0.38 2.17 -8.67
C ILE A 191 0.35 3.63 -8.20
N ASP A 192 1.21 4.50 -8.73
CA ASP A 192 1.17 5.95 -8.47
C ASP A 192 0.35 6.72 -9.53
N ASP A 193 0.29 8.04 -9.39
CA ASP A 193 -0.43 8.90 -10.35
C ASP A 193 0.27 9.05 -11.71
N ASP A 194 1.58 8.75 -11.78
CA ASP A 194 2.35 8.70 -13.03
C ASP A 194 2.13 7.37 -13.78
N GLY A 195 1.41 6.41 -13.18
CA GLY A 195 1.10 5.11 -13.76
C GLY A 195 2.17 4.05 -13.54
N ASN A 196 3.21 4.34 -12.75
CA ASN A 196 4.26 3.39 -12.41
C ASN A 196 3.69 2.28 -11.52
N ARG A 197 3.95 1.03 -11.89
CA ARG A 197 3.48 -0.15 -11.16
C ARG A 197 4.62 -0.70 -10.31
N TYR A 198 4.48 -0.60 -8.99
CA TYR A 198 5.51 -1.04 -8.04
C TYR A 198 5.27 -2.43 -7.46
N LEU A 199 4.01 -2.87 -7.47
CA LEU A 199 3.62 -4.22 -7.07
C LEU A 199 2.48 -4.68 -7.96
N GLU A 200 2.58 -5.93 -8.40
CA GLU A 200 1.45 -6.66 -8.94
C GLU A 200 1.60 -8.13 -8.55
N ILE A 201 0.67 -8.62 -7.72
CA ILE A 201 0.70 -9.99 -7.22
C ILE A 201 -0.68 -10.62 -7.34
N ASN A 202 -0.68 -11.86 -7.84
CA ASN A 202 -1.84 -12.73 -7.82
C ASN A 202 -1.60 -13.79 -6.74
N TYR A 203 -2.57 -14.00 -5.87
CA TYR A 203 -2.47 -14.96 -4.78
C TYR A 203 -3.80 -15.63 -4.48
N ALA A 204 -3.75 -16.77 -3.80
CA ALA A 204 -4.92 -17.44 -3.25
C ALA A 204 -4.90 -17.36 -1.73
N PHE A 205 -6.06 -17.35 -1.09
CA PHE A 205 -6.20 -17.46 0.36
C PHE A 205 -7.49 -18.18 0.72
N ASP A 206 -7.58 -18.67 1.95
CA ASP A 206 -8.78 -19.33 2.46
C ASP A 206 -9.46 -18.50 3.54
N ILE A 207 -10.80 -18.56 3.60
CA ILE A 207 -11.59 -18.17 4.76
C ILE A 207 -12.13 -19.43 5.43
N ARG A 208 -11.92 -19.57 6.75
CA ARG A 208 -12.33 -20.74 7.54
C ARG A 208 -13.06 -20.33 8.81
N LYS A 209 -13.77 -21.28 9.42
CA LYS A 209 -14.47 -21.06 10.69
C LYS A 209 -13.53 -20.64 11.83
N ASP A 210 -12.34 -21.24 11.86
CA ASP A 210 -11.34 -20.98 12.88
C ASP A 210 -9.96 -20.78 12.25
N TRP A 211 -9.08 -20.13 13.00
CA TRP A 211 -7.69 -19.92 12.61
C TRP A 211 -6.96 -21.26 12.47
N VAL A 212 -6.04 -21.33 11.52
CA VAL A 212 -5.06 -22.43 11.48
C VAL A 212 -4.09 -22.23 12.65
N LEU A 213 -3.98 -23.24 13.51
CA LEU A 213 -3.01 -23.22 14.60
C LEU A 213 -1.59 -23.24 14.00
N PRO A 214 -0.65 -22.45 14.53
CA PRO A 214 0.75 -22.57 14.11
C PRO A 214 1.22 -24.00 14.35
N ALA A 215 1.99 -24.55 13.40
CA ALA A 215 2.63 -25.84 13.59
C ALA A 215 3.55 -25.77 14.82
N SER A 216 3.44 -26.79 15.68
CA SER A 216 4.22 -26.94 16.92
C SER A 216 5.72 -27.05 16.65
#